data_AF-E1ZI46-F1
#
_entry.id   AF-E1ZI46-F1
#
_cell.length_a   1.000
_cell.length_b   1.000
_cell.length_c   1.000
_cell.angle_alpha   90.00
_cell.angle_beta   90.00
_cell.angle_gamma   90.00
#
_symmetry.space_group_name_H-M   'P 1'
#
loop_
_entity.id
_entity.type
_entity.pdbx_description
1 polymer ?
#
loop_
_entity_poly.entity_id
_entity_poly.type
_entity_poly.pdbx_seq_one_letter_code
_entity_poly.pdbx_strand_id
1 'polypeptide(L)'
;LRLYCLVERRIKGDGNCQFRSLSDQLFRTPRLHGFVRERVCKQLATEPQRYSGFVPGGYQQYCADMARSGTWGDHVTLQAAADHFGLRIFVLASYHSSAVLWIDPQEQRSRRVLWLSFWAEVHYNSLYPE
;
A
#
# COMPACT_ATOMS: atom_id res chain seq x y z
N LEU A 1 -18.42 4.68 -1.98
CA LEU A 1 -18.41 4.04 -0.65
C LEU A 1 -19.76 3.41 -0.32
N ARG A 2 -20.85 4.18 -0.12
CA ARG A 2 -22.21 3.61 0.09
C ARG A 2 -22.67 2.66 -1.03
N LEU A 3 -22.38 2.98 -2.29
CA LEU A 3 -22.64 2.11 -3.43
C LEU A 3 -21.92 0.75 -3.38
N TYR A 4 -20.84 0.65 -2.59
CA TYR A 4 -20.05 -0.57 -2.40
C TYR A 4 -20.25 -1.18 -1.00
N CYS A 5 -21.17 -0.65 -0.19
CA CYS A 5 -21.33 -0.99 1.24
C CYS A 5 -19.99 -0.94 2.01
N LEU A 6 -19.20 0.11 1.78
CA LEU A 6 -17.90 0.32 2.42
C LEU A 6 -17.91 1.57 3.31
N VAL A 7 -17.27 1.48 4.47
CA VAL A 7 -16.98 2.59 5.39
C VAL A 7 -15.48 2.84 5.48
N GLU A 8 -15.11 4.12 5.63
CA GLU A 8 -13.72 4.52 5.81
C GLU A 8 -13.33 4.62 7.28
N ARG A 9 -12.27 3.90 7.63
CA ARG A 9 -11.53 4.19 8.86
C ARG A 9 -10.47 5.23 8.56
N ARG A 10 -10.65 6.43 9.12
CA ARG A 10 -9.69 7.54 8.96
C ARG A 10 -8.32 7.16 9.50
N ILE A 11 -7.31 7.36 8.68
CA ILE A 11 -5.90 7.21 9.00
C ILE A 11 -5.29 8.60 9.18
N LYS A 12 -4.22 8.70 9.97
CA LYS A 12 -3.51 9.97 10.15
C LYS A 12 -2.89 10.39 8.80
N GLY A 13 -3.15 11.63 8.38
CA GLY A 13 -2.58 12.25 7.17
C GLY A 13 -1.11 12.65 7.35
N ASP A 14 -0.24 11.66 7.58
CA ASP A 14 1.21 11.83 7.54
C ASP A 14 1.82 10.97 6.41
N GLY A 15 3.11 11.13 6.14
CA GLY A 15 3.81 10.32 5.12
C GLY A 15 3.91 8.81 5.47
N ASN A 16 3.26 8.34 6.54
CA ASN A 16 3.09 6.93 6.83
C ASN A 16 1.69 6.41 6.49
N CYS A 17 0.78 7.23 5.95
CA CYS A 17 -0.62 6.88 5.74
C CYS A 17 -0.83 5.57 4.96
N GLN A 18 -0.06 5.32 3.90
CA GLN A 18 -0.14 4.06 3.13
C GLN A 18 0.19 2.85 4.01
N PHE A 19 1.32 2.88 4.71
CA PHE A 19 1.75 1.80 5.61
C PHE A 19 0.82 1.64 6.83
N ARG A 20 0.24 2.74 7.33
CA ARG A 20 -0.79 2.70 8.39
C ARG A 20 -2.06 2.01 7.89
N SER A 21 -2.50 2.32 6.67
CA SER A 21 -3.68 1.72 6.06
C SER A 21 -3.48 0.23 5.79
N LEU A 22 -2.30 -0.15 5.29
CA LEU A 22 -1.89 -1.55 5.14
C LEU A 22 -1.85 -2.27 6.49
N SER A 23 -1.22 -1.68 7.50
CA SER A 23 -1.17 -2.22 8.86
C SER A 23 -2.55 -2.44 9.44
N ASP A 24 -3.46 -1.47 9.24
CA ASP A 24 -4.84 -1.59 9.69
C ASP A 24 -5.58 -2.71 8.96
N GLN A 25 -5.44 -2.78 7.63
CA GLN A 25 -6.05 -3.86 6.85
C GLN A 25 -5.48 -5.24 7.17
N LEU A 26 -4.20 -5.37 7.53
CA LEU A 26 -3.54 -6.64 7.87
C LEU A 26 -3.88 -7.08 9.30
N PHE A 27 -3.66 -6.17 10.26
CA PHE A 27 -3.58 -6.46 11.69
C PHE A 27 -4.68 -5.79 12.52
N ARG A 28 -5.66 -5.12 11.88
CA ARG A 28 -6.74 -4.35 12.52
C ARG A 28 -6.26 -3.20 13.41
N THR A 29 -5.02 -2.77 13.20
CA THR A 29 -4.41 -1.63 13.90
C THR A 29 -3.44 -0.87 13.01
N PRO A 30 -3.46 0.48 12.98
CA PRO A 30 -2.49 1.26 12.24
C PRO A 30 -1.13 1.38 12.96
N ARG A 31 -1.00 0.81 14.17
CA ARG A 31 0.19 0.97 15.04
C ARG A 31 1.40 0.17 14.55
N LEU A 32 1.19 -0.89 13.77
CA LEU A 32 2.27 -1.74 13.23
C LEU A 32 2.80 -1.26 11.87
N HIS A 33 2.54 -0.01 11.49
CA HIS A 33 2.98 0.55 10.21
C HIS A 33 4.51 0.53 10.02
N GLY A 34 5.29 0.63 11.11
CA GLY A 34 6.75 0.52 11.06
C GLY A 34 7.20 -0.88 10.62
N PHE A 35 6.57 -1.92 11.19
CA PHE A 35 6.81 -3.31 10.79
C PHE A 35 6.40 -3.54 9.33
N VAL A 36 5.25 -3.03 8.90
CA VAL A 36 4.82 -3.14 7.49
C VAL A 36 5.83 -2.48 6.56
N ARG A 37 6.28 -1.25 6.87
CA ARG A 37 7.31 -0.55 6.08
C ARG A 37 8.59 -1.36 6.00
N GLU A 38 9.08 -1.88 7.11
CA GLU A 38 10.28 -2.72 7.15
C GLU A 38 10.18 -3.92 6.21
N ARG A 39 9.04 -4.62 6.22
CA ARG A 39 8.81 -5.79 5.36
C ARG A 39 8.75 -5.42 3.87
N VAL A 40 8.06 -4.33 3.55
CA VAL A 40 7.98 -3.81 2.17
C VAL A 40 9.36 -3.38 1.67
N CYS A 41 10.11 -2.61 2.46
CA CYS A 41 11.46 -2.18 2.09
C CYS A 41 12.42 -3.36 1.95
N LYS A 42 12.29 -4.39 2.79
CA LYS A 42 13.05 -5.63 2.63
C LYS A 42 12.74 -6.32 1.31
N GLN A 43 11.46 -6.47 0.96
CA GLN A 43 11.04 -7.04 -0.33
C GLN A 43 11.67 -6.29 -1.52
N LEU A 44 11.59 -4.95 -1.50
CA LEU A 44 12.19 -4.08 -2.52
C LEU A 44 13.70 -4.31 -2.63
N ALA A 45 14.41 -4.36 -1.50
CA ALA A 45 15.85 -4.54 -1.48
C ALA A 45 16.31 -5.93 -1.94
N THR A 46 15.52 -6.99 -1.67
CA THR A 46 15.90 -8.37 -2.02
C THR A 46 15.57 -8.74 -3.46
N GLU A 47 14.61 -8.05 -4.08
CA GLU A 47 14.14 -8.38 -5.44
C GLU A 47 14.18 -7.16 -6.38
N PRO A 48 15.31 -6.43 -6.48
CA PRO A 48 15.39 -5.17 -7.22
C PRO A 48 15.00 -5.31 -8.69
N GLN A 49 15.28 -6.47 -9.31
CA GLN A 49 14.95 -6.75 -10.72
C GLN A 49 13.45 -6.64 -11.02
N ARG A 50 12.58 -6.82 -10.01
CA ARG A 50 11.13 -6.74 -10.18
C ARG A 50 10.60 -5.32 -10.15
N TYR A 51 11.34 -4.38 -9.54
CA TYR A 51 10.81 -3.07 -9.19
C TYR A 51 11.59 -1.91 -9.80
N SER A 52 12.88 -2.08 -10.05
CA SER A 52 13.79 -1.00 -10.44
C SER A 52 13.38 -0.31 -11.74
N GLY A 53 12.80 -1.05 -12.69
CA GLY A 53 12.31 -0.48 -13.95
C GLY A 53 11.12 0.48 -13.81
N PHE A 54 10.43 0.47 -12.67
CA PHE A 54 9.29 1.36 -12.38
C PHE A 54 9.70 2.60 -11.57
N VAL A 55 10.95 2.64 -11.10
CA VAL A 55 11.48 3.73 -10.28
C VAL A 55 12.39 4.60 -11.14
N PRO A 56 12.02 5.86 -11.40
CA PRO A 56 12.91 6.77 -12.11
C PRO A 56 14.14 7.10 -11.24
N GLY A 57 15.33 7.11 -11.85
CA GLY A 57 16.58 7.45 -11.18
C GLY A 57 17.23 6.27 -10.44
N GLY A 58 17.88 6.57 -9.31
CA GLY A 58 18.68 5.58 -8.58
C GLY A 58 17.85 4.69 -7.65
N TYR A 59 17.66 3.42 -8.00
CA TYR A 59 16.86 2.47 -7.21
C TYR A 59 17.37 2.27 -5.77
N GLN A 60 18.70 2.30 -5.58
CA GLN A 60 19.30 2.19 -4.25
C GLN A 60 18.94 3.39 -3.36
N GLN A 61 18.96 4.60 -3.93
CA GLN A 61 18.55 5.82 -3.23
C GLN A 61 17.06 5.78 -2.89
N TYR A 62 16.23 5.35 -3.83
CA TYR A 62 14.80 5.12 -3.59
C TYR A 62 14.54 4.18 -2.41
N CYS A 63 15.24 3.03 -2.35
CA CYS A 63 15.09 2.09 -1.24
C CYS A 63 15.53 2.69 0.10
N ALA A 64 16.66 3.42 0.12
CA ALA A 64 17.16 4.10 1.31
C ALA A 64 16.17 5.17 1.81
N ASP A 65 15.59 5.95 0.89
CA ASP A 65 14.59 6.96 1.22
C ASP A 65 13.29 6.33 1.72
N MET A 66 12.83 5.25 1.09
CA MET A 66 11.60 4.56 1.47
C MET A 66 11.72 3.87 2.85
N ALA A 67 12.92 3.49 3.26
CA ALA A 67 13.17 2.96 4.61
C ALA A 67 12.95 4.00 5.71
N ARG A 68 13.03 5.31 5.41
CA ARG A 68 12.82 6.37 6.40
C ARG A 68 11.33 6.50 6.76
N SER A 69 11.06 6.57 8.06
CA SER A 69 9.71 6.84 8.56
C SER A 69 9.22 8.20 8.07
N GLY A 70 7.97 8.26 7.62
CA GLY A 70 7.38 9.47 7.05
C GLY A 70 7.66 9.68 5.56
N THR A 71 8.45 8.82 4.90
CA THR A 71 8.53 8.84 3.43
C THR A 71 7.24 8.27 2.84
N TRP A 72 6.61 9.06 1.96
CA TRP A 72 5.38 8.71 1.27
C TRP A 72 5.55 7.44 0.44
N GLY A 73 4.61 6.50 0.58
CA GLY A 73 4.50 5.34 -0.29
C GLY A 73 3.84 5.69 -1.63
N ASP A 74 4.00 4.79 -2.58
CA ASP A 74 3.63 4.90 -3.99
C ASP A 74 3.04 3.56 -4.49
N HIS A 75 2.91 3.40 -5.81
CA HIS A 75 2.42 2.16 -6.41
C HIS A 75 3.40 0.99 -6.25
N VAL A 76 4.71 1.25 -6.29
CA VAL A 76 5.76 0.22 -6.20
C VAL A 76 5.77 -0.42 -4.81
N THR A 77 5.60 0.39 -3.77
CA THR A 77 5.46 -0.08 -2.38
C THR A 77 4.18 -0.88 -2.14
N LEU A 78 3.07 -0.55 -2.81
CA LEU A 78 1.86 -1.40 -2.76
C LEU A 78 2.09 -2.74 -3.46
N GLN A 79 2.76 -2.75 -4.63
CA GLN A 79 3.11 -4.00 -5.31
C GLN A 79 4.01 -4.88 -4.43
N ALA A 80 5.06 -4.29 -3.85
CA ALA A 80 5.94 -5.01 -2.93
C ALA A 80 5.21 -5.50 -1.66
N ALA A 81 4.22 -4.75 -1.16
CA ALA A 81 3.36 -5.23 -0.07
C ALA A 81 2.51 -6.43 -0.49
N ALA A 82 1.87 -6.37 -1.66
CA ALA A 82 1.09 -7.48 -2.20
C ALA A 82 1.96 -8.74 -2.33
N ASP A 83 3.13 -8.62 -2.95
CA ASP A 83 4.08 -9.71 -3.12
C ASP A 83 4.53 -10.30 -1.78
N HIS A 84 4.95 -9.43 -0.84
CA HIS A 84 5.47 -9.84 0.45
C HIS A 84 4.44 -10.58 1.32
N PHE A 85 3.19 -10.11 1.32
CA PHE A 85 2.11 -10.73 2.11
C PHE A 85 1.34 -11.79 1.32
N GLY A 86 1.60 -11.94 0.02
CA GLY A 86 0.97 -12.93 -0.86
C GLY A 86 -0.54 -12.75 -0.97
N LEU A 87 -1.01 -11.51 -1.02
CA LEU A 87 -2.43 -11.17 -1.04
C LEU A 87 -2.71 -10.04 -2.01
N ARG A 88 -3.97 -9.91 -2.41
CA ARG A 88 -4.42 -8.87 -3.34
C ARG A 88 -4.73 -7.58 -2.61
N ILE A 89 -4.44 -6.44 -3.23
CA ILE A 89 -4.82 -5.12 -2.73
C ILE A 89 -5.80 -4.48 -3.72
N PHE A 90 -6.89 -3.95 -3.19
CA PHE A 90 -7.86 -3.15 -3.92
C PHE A 90 -7.73 -1.69 -3.48
N VAL A 91 -7.59 -0.79 -4.43
CA VAL A 91 -7.54 0.66 -4.18
C VAL A 91 -8.70 1.35 -4.88
N LEU A 92 -9.55 2.01 -4.09
CA LEU A 92 -10.59 2.91 -4.60
C LEU A 92 -10.03 4.34 -4.62
N ALA A 93 -9.66 4.83 -5.79
CA ALA A 93 -9.17 6.18 -6.00
C ALA A 93 -10.29 7.15 -6.39
N SER A 94 -10.14 8.43 -6.04
CA SER A 94 -11.12 9.48 -6.36
C SER A 94 -11.07 9.99 -7.81
N TYR A 95 -10.56 9.21 -8.76
CA TYR A 95 -10.43 9.61 -10.17
C TYR A 95 -11.77 9.62 -10.92
N HIS A 96 -11.94 10.57 -11.85
CA HIS A 96 -13.15 10.71 -12.67
C HIS A 96 -13.32 9.61 -13.74
N SER A 97 -12.23 8.98 -14.21
CA SER A 97 -12.25 8.06 -15.36
C SER A 97 -11.81 6.61 -15.06
N SER A 98 -11.18 6.35 -13.91
CA SER A 98 -10.84 4.98 -13.46
C SER A 98 -10.59 4.99 -11.95
N ALA A 99 -11.67 4.84 -11.19
CA ALA A 99 -11.68 4.94 -9.74
C ALA A 99 -11.14 3.69 -9.01
N VAL A 100 -10.76 2.63 -9.72
CA VAL A 100 -10.47 1.32 -9.13
C VAL A 100 -9.17 0.74 -9.67
N LEU A 101 -8.29 0.32 -8.77
CA LEU A 101 -7.05 -0.39 -9.07
C LEU A 101 -6.99 -1.71 -8.31
N TRP A 102 -6.65 -2.78 -9.03
CA TRP A 102 -6.31 -4.08 -8.47
C TRP A 102 -4.80 -4.29 -8.54
N ILE A 103 -4.22 -4.72 -7.43
CA ILE A 103 -2.80 -5.06 -7.32
C ILE A 103 -2.72 -6.52 -6.92
N ASP A 104 -2.28 -7.33 -7.89
CA ASP A 104 -2.10 -8.77 -7.73
C ASP A 104 -0.69 -9.09 -7.24
N PRO A 105 -0.53 -10.01 -6.28
CA PRO A 105 0.79 -10.49 -5.91
C PRO A 105 1.37 -11.39 -7.01
N GLN A 106 2.69 -11.45 -7.12
CA GLN A 106 3.35 -12.44 -7.99
C GLN A 106 2.96 -13.89 -7.63
N GLU A 107 2.84 -14.18 -6.33
CA GLU A 107 2.35 -15.46 -5.82
C GLU A 107 1.24 -15.22 -4.78
N GLN A 108 0.02 -15.62 -5.14
CA GLN A 108 -1.12 -15.48 -4.24
C GLN A 108 -1.16 -16.63 -3.22
N ARG A 109 -0.77 -16.32 -1.98
CA ARG A 109 -0.76 -17.25 -0.83
C ARG A 109 -2.02 -17.13 0.03
N SER A 110 -2.81 -16.07 -0.14
CA SER A 110 -4.06 -15.84 0.58
C SER A 110 -5.17 -15.32 -0.33
N ARG A 111 -6.41 -15.75 -0.06
CA ARG A 111 -7.62 -15.22 -0.72
C ARG A 111 -8.10 -13.89 -0.11
N ARG A 112 -7.49 -13.44 0.98
CA ARG A 112 -7.82 -12.14 1.60
C ARG A 112 -7.47 -11.00 0.65
N VAL A 113 -8.34 -9.99 0.60
CA VAL A 113 -8.11 -8.74 -0.12
C VAL A 113 -7.98 -7.61 0.91
N LEU A 114 -6.97 -6.75 0.75
CA LEU A 114 -6.89 -5.51 1.52
C LEU A 114 -7.57 -4.39 0.74
N TRP A 115 -8.46 -3.65 1.41
CA TRP A 115 -9.23 -2.58 0.78
C TRP A 115 -8.75 -1.23 1.28
N LEU A 116 -8.27 -0.41 0.35
CA LEU A 116 -7.76 0.94 0.60
C LEU A 116 -8.56 1.95 -0.22
N SER A 117 -8.68 3.17 0.28
CA SER A 117 -9.05 4.31 -0.57
C SER A 117 -7.87 5.25 -0.74
N PHE A 118 -7.83 5.92 -1.89
CA PHE A 118 -6.82 6.90 -2.25
C PHE A 118 -7.47 8.23 -2.62
N TRP A 119 -7.34 9.21 -1.72
CA TRP A 119 -8.01 10.50 -1.80
C TRP A 119 -7.11 11.57 -2.37
N ALA A 120 -7.60 12.25 -3.41
CA ALA A 120 -7.00 13.46 -4.00
C ALA A 120 -5.50 13.34 -4.29
N GLU A 121 -5.06 12.11 -4.62
CA GLU A 121 -3.65 11.77 -4.88
C GLU A 121 -2.69 11.93 -3.70
N VAL A 122 -3.20 12.19 -2.49
CA VAL A 122 -2.38 12.58 -1.34
C VAL A 122 -2.60 11.74 -0.10
N HIS A 123 -3.62 10.87 -0.04
CA HIS A 123 -3.89 10.18 1.23
C HIS A 123 -4.52 8.81 1.08
N TYR A 124 -3.96 7.83 1.82
CA TYR A 124 -4.53 6.49 1.93
C TYR A 124 -5.33 6.34 3.23
N ASN A 125 -6.53 5.75 3.09
CA ASN A 125 -7.37 5.30 4.19
C ASN A 125 -7.62 3.79 4.10
N SER A 126 -8.14 3.23 5.19
CA SER A 126 -8.54 1.83 5.26
C SER A 126 -10.05 1.69 5.02
N LEU A 127 -10.46 0.72 4.20
CA LEU A 127 -11.86 0.44 3.90
C LEU A 127 -12.34 -0.85 4.56
N TYR A 128 -13.56 -0.80 5.11
CA TYR A 128 -14.23 -1.94 5.75
C TYR A 128 -15.62 -2.11 5.17
N PRO A 129 -16.17 -3.32 5.12
CA PRO A 129 -17.61 -3.51 4.95
C PRO A 129 -18.38 -2.72 6.01
N GLU A 130 -19.48 -2.09 5.60
CA GLU A 130 -20.47 -1.48 6.50
C GLU A 130 -21.15 -2.53 7.39
#